data_AF-T1BBT2-F1
#
_entry.id   AF-T1BBT2-F1
#
_cell.length_a   1.000
_cell.length_b   1.000
_cell.length_c   1.000
_cell.angle_alpha   90.00
_cell.angle_beta   90.00
_cell.angle_gamma   90.00
#
_symmetry.space_group_name_H-M   'P 1'
#
loop_
_entity.id
_entity.type
_entity.pdbx_description
1 polymer ?
#
loop_
_entity_poly.entity_id
_entity_poly.type
_entity_poly.pdbx_seq_one_letter_code
_entity_poly.pdbx_strand_id
1 'polypeptide(L)'
;MSALFFFVTVFLALFAILNPVGAVPILVSLTEGYSREERSRVIKRSVTVAAGMLLGFMLVGIYVFQILGIDIADFQIAGGILVFKVAFDMLQGKTSTTKFTHTEEEESLQKESIGVVPIGTPLLAGPGSITTVIIYF
;
A
#
# COMPACT_ATOMS: atom_id res chain seq x y z
N MET A 1 15.85 12.60 21.61
CA MET A 1 14.59 11.83 21.52
C MET A 1 14.88 10.41 22.00
N SER A 2 14.07 9.81 22.88
CA SER A 2 14.29 8.40 23.25
C SER A 2 13.97 7.49 22.05
N ALA A 3 14.69 6.38 21.89
CA ALA A 3 14.44 5.42 20.81
C ALA A 3 12.98 4.92 20.81
N LEU A 4 12.40 4.77 22.01
CA LEU A 4 11.00 4.42 22.19
C LEU A 4 10.05 5.48 21.61
N PHE A 5 10.31 6.76 21.85
CA PHE A 5 9.47 7.83 21.32
C PHE A 5 9.52 7.84 19.78
N PHE A 6 10.72 7.74 19.19
CA PHE A 6 10.87 7.65 17.74
C PHE A 6 10.11 6.46 17.15
N PHE A 7 10.27 5.26 17.73
CA PHE A 7 9.56 4.06 17.29
C PHE A 7 8.03 4.24 17.34
N VAL A 8 7.50 4.77 18.44
CA VAL A 8 6.05 4.99 18.58
C VAL A 8 5.54 5.98 17.54
N THR A 9 6.26 7.08 17.29
CA THR A 9 5.87 8.08 16.29
C THR A 9 5.83 7.48 14.88
N VAL A 10 6.88 6.78 14.46
CA VAL A 10 6.95 6.18 13.12
C VAL A 10 5.92 5.06 12.95
N PHE A 11 5.74 4.23 13.99
CA PHE A 11 4.72 3.18 14.00
C PHE A 11 3.31 3.77 13.82
N LEU A 12 2.97 4.82 14.57
CA LEU A 12 1.66 5.46 14.46
C LEU A 12 1.45 6.12 13.10
N ALA A 13 2.48 6.75 12.54
CA ALA A 13 2.41 7.34 11.20
C ALA A 13 2.17 6.27 10.12
N LEU A 14 2.95 5.18 10.14
CA LEU A 14 2.77 4.07 9.21
C LEU A 14 1.43 3.36 9.40
N PHE A 15 0.98 3.15 10.64
CA PHE A 15 -0.31 2.53 10.92
C PHE A 15 -1.47 3.36 10.37
N ALA A 16 -1.43 4.68 10.58
CA ALA A 16 -2.44 5.60 10.07
C ALA A 16 -2.48 5.61 8.54
N ILE A 17 -1.31 5.62 7.90
CA ILE A 17 -1.20 5.70 6.43
C ILE A 17 -1.55 4.38 5.75
N LEU A 18 -1.09 3.24 6.30
CA LEU A 18 -1.45 1.91 5.80
C LEU A 18 -2.94 1.61 5.98
N ASN A 19 -3.58 2.26 6.96
CA ASN A 19 -5.00 2.14 7.26
C ASN A 19 -5.53 0.69 7.19
N PRO A 20 -4.98 -0.23 8.02
CA PRO A 20 -5.37 -1.64 7.96
C PRO A 20 -6.86 -1.84 8.22
N VAL A 21 -7.48 -0.97 9.02
CA VAL A 21 -8.93 -0.99 9.29
C VAL A 21 -9.73 -0.71 8.01
N GLY A 22 -9.34 0.31 7.23
CA GLY A 22 -9.97 0.62 5.95
C GLY A 22 -9.68 -0.41 4.85
N ALA A 23 -8.57 -1.15 4.95
CA ALA A 23 -8.24 -2.22 4.01
C ALA A 23 -9.09 -3.49 4.19
N VAL A 24 -9.62 -3.74 5.40
CA VAL A 24 -10.41 -4.96 5.69
C VAL A 24 -11.67 -5.08 4.82
N PRO A 25 -12.54 -4.06 4.68
CA PRO A 25 -13.72 -4.14 3.81
C PRO A 25 -13.36 -4.43 2.34
N ILE A 26 -12.26 -3.84 1.84
CA ILE A 26 -11.77 -4.07 0.47
C ILE A 26 -11.30 -5.52 0.32
N LEU A 27 -10.52 -6.03 1.28
CA LEU A 27 -10.11 -7.43 1.31
C LEU A 27 -11.32 -8.37 1.35
N VAL A 28 -12.33 -8.09 2.19
CA VAL A 28 -13.56 -8.90 2.29
C VAL A 28 -14.27 -8.94 0.93
N SER A 29 -14.47 -7.78 0.30
CA SER A 29 -15.15 -7.68 -1.01
C SER A 29 -14.37 -8.39 -2.12
N LEU A 30 -13.04 -8.28 -2.16
CA LEU A 30 -12.21 -8.92 -3.18
C LEU A 30 -11.95 -10.41 -2.94
N THR A 31 -12.32 -10.94 -1.76
CA THR A 31 -12.19 -12.37 -1.43
C THR A 31 -13.54 -13.03 -1.19
N GLU A 32 -14.61 -12.43 -1.71
CA GLU A 32 -15.95 -13.02 -1.68
C GLU A 32 -15.96 -14.36 -2.43
N GLY A 33 -16.56 -15.39 -1.84
CA GLY A 33 -16.57 -16.76 -2.40
C GLY A 33 -15.28 -17.57 -2.18
N TYR A 34 -14.23 -17.01 -1.56
CA TYR A 34 -12.99 -17.75 -1.31
C TYR A 34 -13.13 -18.64 -0.07
N SER A 35 -12.47 -19.80 -0.10
CA SER A 35 -12.23 -20.61 1.09
C SER A 35 -11.34 -19.88 2.11
N ARG A 36 -11.30 -20.37 3.34
CA ARG A 36 -10.44 -19.80 4.40
C ARG A 36 -8.97 -19.89 4.02
N GLU A 37 -8.58 -20.98 3.37
CA GLU A 37 -7.22 -21.26 2.92
C GLU A 37 -6.79 -20.31 1.80
N GLU A 38 -7.64 -20.11 0.78
CA GLU A 38 -7.40 -19.15 -0.30
C GLU A 38 -7.27 -17.73 0.25
N ARG A 39 -8.19 -17.32 1.13
CA ARG A 39 -8.17 -15.98 1.75
C ARG A 39 -6.91 -15.76 2.58
N SER A 40 -6.47 -16.76 3.35
CA SER A 40 -5.22 -16.68 4.11
C SER A 40 -4.00 -16.50 3.19
N ARG A 41 -3.99 -17.15 2.02
CA ARG A 41 -2.93 -17.00 1.03
C ARG A 41 -2.88 -15.58 0.46
N VAL A 42 -4.04 -15.02 0.10
CA VAL A 42 -4.15 -13.63 -0.37
C VAL A 42 -3.62 -12.65 0.67
N ILE A 43 -4.01 -12.79 1.95
CA ILE A 43 -3.53 -11.93 3.04
C ILE A 43 -2.01 -12.01 3.16
N LYS A 44 -1.45 -13.22 3.25
CA LYS A 44 0.01 -13.42 3.37
C LYS A 44 0.73 -12.80 2.19
N ARG A 45 0.26 -13.04 0.97
CA ARG A 45 0.85 -12.48 -0.24
C ARG A 45 0.81 -10.95 -0.23
N SER A 46 -0.32 -10.36 0.14
CA SER A 46 -0.49 -8.90 0.26
C SER A 46 0.51 -8.28 1.21
N VAL A 47 0.65 -8.86 2.40
CA VAL A 47 1.58 -8.38 3.42
C VAL A 47 3.02 -8.56 2.96
N THR A 48 3.38 -9.70 2.37
CA THR A 48 4.74 -9.94 1.87
C THR A 48 5.12 -8.99 0.74
N VAL A 49 4.22 -8.75 -0.23
CA VAL A 49 4.45 -7.80 -1.33
C VAL A 49 4.62 -6.39 -0.79
N ALA A 50 3.70 -5.96 0.08
CA ALA A 50 3.76 -4.62 0.64
C ALA A 50 5.02 -4.40 1.48
N ALA A 51 5.35 -5.35 2.37
CA ALA A 51 6.57 -5.29 3.18
C ALA A 51 7.83 -5.29 2.30
N GLY A 52 7.89 -6.16 1.29
CA GLY A 52 9.03 -6.22 0.37
C GLY A 52 9.24 -4.91 -0.38
N MET A 53 8.17 -4.29 -0.88
CA MET A 53 8.25 -2.97 -1.52
C MET A 53 8.68 -1.87 -0.57
N LEU A 54 8.07 -1.79 0.61
CA LEU A 54 8.41 -0.76 1.60
C LEU A 54 9.86 -0.90 2.06
N LEU A 55 10.34 -2.12 2.30
CA LEU A 55 11.75 -2.38 2.62
C LEU A 55 12.68 -2.03 1.45
N GLY A 56 12.29 -2.35 0.22
CA GLY A 56 13.06 -1.99 -0.97
C GLY A 56 13.21 -0.48 -1.13
N PHE A 57 12.11 0.27 -1.02
CA PHE A 57 12.13 1.73 -1.08
C PHE A 57 12.84 2.36 0.12
N MET A 58 12.71 1.79 1.31
CA MET A 58 13.47 2.21 2.49
C MET A 58 14.98 2.11 2.24
N LEU A 59 15.46 1.02 1.64
CA LEU A 59 16.90 0.81 1.42
C LEU A 59 17.46 1.59 0.21
N VAL A 60 16.64 1.78 -0.84
CA VAL A 60 17.12 2.27 -2.14
C VAL A 60 16.60 3.67 -2.48
N GLY A 61 15.51 4.12 -1.86
CA GLY A 61 14.76 5.32 -2.27
C GLY A 61 15.59 6.61 -2.26
N ILE A 62 16.36 6.84 -1.20
CA ILE A 62 17.21 8.04 -1.09
C ILE A 62 18.26 8.07 -2.21
N TYR A 63 18.86 6.92 -2.53
CA TYR A 63 19.85 6.83 -3.62
C TYR A 63 19.24 7.16 -4.98
N VAL A 64 17.99 6.73 -5.22
CA VAL A 64 17.26 7.07 -6.45
C VAL A 64 17.05 8.58 -6.54
N PHE A 65 16.66 9.23 -5.44
CA PHE A 65 16.43 10.69 -5.43
C PHE A 65 17.72 11.47 -5.64
N GLN A 66 18.83 11.03 -5.04
CA GLN A 66 20.15 11.63 -5.26
C GLN A 66 20.59 11.56 -6.72
N ILE A 67 20.38 10.43 -7.39
CA ILE A 67 20.71 10.26 -8.82
C ILE A 67 19.82 11.16 -9.71
N LEU A 68 18.55 11.31 -9.33
CA LEU A 68 17.59 12.12 -10.07
C LEU A 68 17.71 13.63 -9.77
N GLY A 69 18.51 14.03 -8.77
CA GLY A 69 18.61 15.42 -8.32
C GLY A 69 17.32 15.94 -7.69
N ILE A 70 16.57 15.07 -7.02
CA ILE A 70 15.30 15.39 -6.36
C ILE A 70 15.55 15.56 -4.86
N ASP A 71 15.11 16.67 -4.28
CA ASP A 71 15.16 16.87 -2.84
C ASP A 71 14.03 16.12 -2.12
N ILE A 72 14.29 15.71 -0.88
CA ILE A 72 13.28 15.06 -0.02
C ILE A 72 12.05 15.97 0.15
N ALA A 73 12.25 17.29 0.18
CA ALA A 73 11.18 18.28 0.25
C ALA A 73 10.26 18.25 -0.97
N ASP A 74 10.82 18.12 -2.18
CA ASP A 74 10.03 18.02 -3.42
C ASP A 74 9.16 16.76 -3.40
N PHE A 75 9.76 15.65 -2.95
CA PHE A 75 9.07 14.38 -2.84
C PHE A 75 7.96 14.40 -1.78
N GLN A 76 8.18 15.07 -0.64
CA GLN A 76 7.15 15.30 0.39
C GLN A 76 5.93 16.04 -0.18
N ILE A 77 6.16 17.10 -0.96
CA ILE A 77 5.08 17.87 -1.58
C ILE A 77 4.30 16.99 -2.57
N ALA A 78 5.00 16.29 -3.46
CA ALA A 78 4.36 15.42 -4.46
C ALA A 78 3.57 14.26 -3.81
N GLY A 79 4.18 13.59 -2.82
CA GLY A 79 3.55 12.51 -2.07
C GLY A 79 2.32 13.00 -1.29
N GLY A 80 2.40 14.17 -0.67
CA GLY A 80 1.28 14.80 0.04
C GLY A 80 0.10 15.10 -0.89
N ILE A 81 0.35 15.66 -2.08
CA ILE A 81 -0.68 15.92 -3.09
C ILE A 81 -1.36 14.61 -3.53
N LEU A 82 -0.58 13.55 -3.73
CA LEU A 82 -1.10 12.26 -4.16
C LEU A 82 -1.98 11.60 -3.08
N VAL A 83 -1.55 11.62 -1.82
CA VAL A 83 -2.36 11.12 -0.69
C VAL A 83 -3.64 11.94 -0.53
N PHE A 84 -3.56 13.27 -0.64
CA PHE A 84 -4.73 14.15 -0.60
C PHE A 84 -5.74 13.79 -1.70
N LYS A 85 -5.28 13.59 -2.95
CA LYS A 85 -6.14 13.19 -4.06
C LYS A 85 -6.84 11.86 -3.78
N VAL A 86 -6.11 10.86 -3.30
CA VAL A 86 -6.69 9.54 -2.97
C VAL A 86 -7.77 9.68 -1.90
N ALA A 87 -7.49 10.42 -0.82
CA ALA A 87 -8.47 10.68 0.24
C ALA A 87 -9.71 11.42 -0.29
N PHE A 88 -9.52 12.40 -1.18
CA PHE A 88 -10.60 13.16 -1.80
C PHE A 88 -11.46 12.32 -2.75
N ASP A 89 -10.84 11.41 -3.52
CA ASP A 89 -11.57 10.46 -4.37
C ASP A 89 -12.41 9.49 -3.52
N MET A 90 -11.88 9.03 -2.37
CA MET A 90 -12.64 8.22 -1.42
C MET A 90 -13.87 8.96 -0.85
N LEU A 91 -13.75 10.24 -0.49
CA LEU A 91 -14.87 11.06 -0.01
C LEU A 91 -15.98 11.24 -1.07
N GLN A 92 -15.60 11.26 -2.35
CA GLN A 92 -16.55 11.33 -3.47
C GLN A 92 -17.20 9.97 -3.77
N GLY A 93 -16.87 8.91 -3.02
CA GLY A 93 -17.35 7.55 -3.30
C GLY A 93 -16.76 6.97 -4.59
N LYS A 94 -15.72 7.59 -5.16
CA LYS A 94 -14.95 7.05 -6.27
C LYS A 94 -14.01 6.00 -5.70
N THR A 95 -14.54 4.80 -5.45
CA THR A 95 -13.66 3.64 -5.33
C THR A 95 -12.95 3.51 -6.68
N SER A 96 -11.62 3.49 -6.68
CA SER A 96 -10.84 3.23 -7.89
C SER A 96 -11.23 1.84 -8.37
N THR A 97 -12.27 1.80 -9.20
CA THR A 97 -12.89 0.59 -9.69
C THR A 97 -12.00 0.16 -10.83
N THR A 98 -10.94 -0.57 -10.51
CA THR A 98 -10.32 -1.39 -11.54
C THR A 98 -11.35 -2.48 -11.83
N LYS A 99 -12.25 -2.20 -12.78
CA LYS A 99 -13.25 -3.15 -13.26
C LYS A 99 -12.48 -4.31 -13.88
N PHE A 100 -12.55 -5.49 -13.28
CA PHE A 100 -12.06 -6.71 -13.90
C PHE A 100 -13.27 -7.55 -14.29
N THR A 101 -13.43 -7.73 -15.60
CA THR A 101 -14.45 -8.57 -16.24
C THR A 101 -14.12 -10.05 -16.04
N HIS A 102 -15.12 -10.85 -15.70
CA HIS A 102 -14.99 -12.28 -15.37
C HIS A 102 -14.94 -13.17 -16.62
N THR A 103 -13.95 -14.08 -16.69
CA THR A 103 -13.99 -15.28 -17.55
C THR A 103 -13.36 -16.48 -16.78
N GLU A 104 -14.01 -17.63 -16.81
CA GLU A 104 -13.83 -18.77 -15.87
C GLU A 104 -12.45 -19.46 -15.90
N GLU A 105 -11.66 -19.38 -16.98
CA GLU A 105 -10.35 -20.06 -17.08
C GLU A 105 -9.19 -19.22 -16.49
N GLU A 106 -9.35 -17.91 -16.32
CA GLU A 106 -8.31 -17.02 -15.75
C GLU A 106 -8.38 -16.90 -14.22
N GLU A 107 -9.43 -17.45 -13.59
CA GLU A 107 -9.75 -17.21 -12.18
C GLU A 107 -8.61 -17.60 -11.24
N SER A 108 -7.97 -18.76 -11.40
CA SER A 108 -6.97 -19.24 -10.41
C SER A 108 -5.70 -18.37 -10.33
N LEU A 109 -5.23 -17.84 -11.46
CA LEU A 109 -4.10 -16.90 -11.52
C LEU A 109 -4.53 -15.51 -11.04
N GLN A 110 -5.78 -15.10 -11.31
CA GLN A 110 -6.36 -13.87 -10.79
C GLN A 110 -6.56 -13.93 -9.26
N LYS A 111 -6.91 -15.09 -8.68
CA LYS A 111 -7.13 -15.23 -7.24
C LYS A 111 -5.88 -14.91 -6.42
N GLU A 112 -4.71 -15.36 -6.88
CA GLU A 112 -3.42 -15.02 -6.24
C GLU A 112 -2.93 -13.63 -6.60
N SER A 113 -3.28 -13.10 -7.79
CA SER A 113 -2.88 -11.74 -8.19
C SER A 113 -3.56 -10.66 -7.35
N ILE A 114 -4.75 -10.91 -6.77
CA ILE A 114 -5.43 -9.98 -5.84
C ILE A 114 -4.53 -9.58 -4.67
N GLY A 115 -3.72 -10.53 -4.19
CA GLY A 115 -2.75 -10.26 -3.12
C GLY A 115 -1.66 -9.28 -3.55
N VAL A 116 -1.30 -9.27 -4.84
CA VAL A 116 -0.31 -8.33 -5.38
C VAL A 116 -0.98 -7.01 -5.75
N VAL A 117 -2.05 -7.06 -6.54
CA VAL A 117 -2.84 -5.89 -7.00
C VAL A 117 -4.32 -6.19 -6.82
N PRO A 118 -5.11 -5.31 -6.15
CA PRO A 118 -4.73 -3.99 -5.64
C PRO A 118 -4.25 -3.99 -4.17
N ILE A 119 -4.31 -5.12 -3.45
CA ILE A 119 -4.17 -5.12 -1.98
C ILE A 119 -2.72 -4.87 -1.55
N GLY A 120 -1.76 -5.68 -2.01
CA GLY A 120 -0.34 -5.43 -1.77
C GLY A 120 0.09 -4.08 -2.33
N THR A 121 -0.34 -3.79 -3.56
CA THR A 121 -0.09 -2.54 -4.29
C THR A 121 -1.30 -2.12 -5.13
N PRO A 122 -1.74 -0.85 -5.10
CA PRO A 122 -1.18 0.27 -4.34
C PRO A 122 -1.84 0.46 -2.96
N LEU A 123 -2.73 -0.45 -2.50
CA LEU A 123 -3.50 -0.18 -1.27
C LEU A 123 -2.62 -0.15 -0.01
N LEU A 124 -1.79 -1.17 0.21
CA LEU A 124 -0.87 -1.21 1.35
C LEU A 124 0.46 -0.51 1.03
N ALA A 125 1.20 -0.96 0.02
CA ALA A 125 2.41 -0.28 -0.47
C ALA A 125 2.05 0.83 -1.47
N GLY A 126 1.23 1.76 -1.00
CA GLY A 126 0.84 2.93 -1.77
C GLY A 126 1.86 4.05 -1.71
N PRO A 127 1.63 5.12 -2.49
CA PRO A 127 2.49 6.29 -2.52
C PRO A 127 2.67 6.93 -1.14
N GLY A 128 1.64 6.97 -0.30
CA GLY A 128 1.74 7.49 1.07
C GLY A 128 2.68 6.66 1.95
N SER A 129 2.53 5.34 1.93
CA SER A 129 3.37 4.42 2.70
C SER A 129 4.83 4.45 2.23
N ILE A 130 5.05 4.44 0.91
CA ILE A 130 6.38 4.57 0.29
C ILE A 130 7.03 5.90 0.67
N THR A 131 6.26 6.99 0.60
CA THR A 131 6.75 8.32 0.98
C THR A 131 7.17 8.37 2.43
N THR A 132 6.36 7.78 3.31
CA THR A 132 6.63 7.74 4.75
C THR A 132 7.90 6.97 5.05
N VAL A 133 8.10 5.78 4.47
CA VAL A 133 9.31 5.00 4.77
C VAL A 133 10.58 5.68 4.28
N ILE A 134 10.55 6.41 3.15
CA ILE A 134 11.73 7.14 2.65
C ILE A 134 12.04 8.40 3.47
N ILE A 135 11.03 9.05 4.05
CA ILE A 135 11.24 10.26 4.86
C ILE A 135 11.80 9.91 6.24
N TYR A 136 11.31 8.83 6.84
CA TYR A 136 11.66 8.46 8.22
C TYR A 136 12.88 7.52 8.31
N PHE A 137 13.33 6.93 7.20
CA PHE A 137 14.46 5.98 7.14
C PHE A 137 15.32 6.22 5.90
#